data_AF-A0AAE3EKK1-F1
#
_entry.id   AF-A0AAE3EKK1-F1
#
_cell.length_a   1.000
_cell.length_b   1.000
_cell.length_c   1.000
_cell.angle_alpha   90.00
_cell.angle_beta   90.00
_cell.angle_gamma   90.00
#
_symmetry.space_group_name_H-M   'P 1'
#
loop_
_entity.id
_entity.type
_entity.pdbx_description
1 polymer ?
#
loop_
_entity_poly.entity_id
_entity_poly.type
_entity_poly.pdbx_seq_one_letter_code
_entity_poly.pdbx_strand_id
1 'polypeptide(L)'
;MNILSNREIALVFWLLSFMIYAFTIKDVRKSFGKVVKNFFSRQIQAYIIISIIYFGIILYGVNKIYHLNIGLIKDSILWFCISGLYFTQKIITNKIKDFSIVSRLKDNITFLVFIELLANTYVFPVIIEIIIVPISLFVFIFYDVAKKHKDAELLMPIINKIRTLLSKINRTILKTRFP
;
A
#
# COMPACT_ATOMS: atom_id res chain seq x y z
N MET A 1 -25.18 5.05 9.75
CA MET A 1 -23.76 4.74 10.05
C MET A 1 -23.09 4.42 8.72
N ASN A 2 -22.22 5.31 8.20
CA ASN A 2 -21.54 5.05 6.93
C ASN A 2 -20.52 3.94 7.15
N ILE A 3 -20.74 2.78 6.53
CA ILE A 3 -19.89 1.60 6.68
C ILE A 3 -18.50 1.80 6.02
N LEU A 4 -18.43 2.73 5.06
CA LEU A 4 -17.25 3.10 4.28
C LEU A 4 -16.90 4.57 4.51
N SER A 5 -15.62 4.86 4.65
CA SER A 5 -15.04 6.20 4.70
C SER A 5 -14.99 6.84 3.30
N ASN A 6 -14.92 8.17 3.26
CA ASN A 6 -14.78 8.92 2.00
C ASN A 6 -13.56 8.47 1.19
N ARG A 7 -12.49 8.04 1.87
CA ARG A 7 -11.29 7.48 1.26
C ARG A 7 -11.53 6.12 0.64
N GLU A 8 -12.18 5.21 1.37
CA GLU A 8 -12.52 3.89 0.81
C GLU A 8 -13.43 4.04 -0.41
N ILE A 9 -14.36 4.99 -0.39
CA ILE A 9 -15.20 5.32 -1.55
C ILE A 9 -14.35 5.80 -2.74
N ALA A 10 -13.39 6.70 -2.51
CA ALA A 10 -12.48 7.18 -3.56
C ALA A 10 -11.57 6.07 -4.11
N LEU A 11 -11.05 5.18 -3.26
CA LEU A 11 -10.26 4.03 -3.67
C LEU A 11 -11.08 3.04 -4.50
N VAL A 12 -12.31 2.73 -4.08
CA VAL A 12 -13.23 1.87 -4.83
C VAL A 12 -13.57 2.49 -6.19
N PHE A 13 -13.84 3.81 -6.23
CA PHE A 13 -14.10 4.53 -7.47
C PHE A 13 -12.95 4.38 -8.48
N TRP A 14 -11.71 4.60 -8.04
CA TRP A 14 -10.54 4.46 -8.90
C TRP A 14 -10.26 3.01 -9.27
N LEU A 15 -10.39 2.06 -8.34
CA LEU A 15 -10.20 0.64 -8.60
C LEU A 15 -11.18 0.12 -9.65
N LEU A 16 -12.46 0.51 -9.56
CA LEU A 16 -13.47 0.20 -10.58
C LEU A 16 -13.14 0.86 -11.92
N SER A 17 -12.76 2.13 -11.92
CA SER A 17 -12.38 2.87 -13.15
C SER A 17 -11.19 2.20 -13.86
N PHE A 18 -10.14 1.85 -13.12
CA PHE A 18 -8.99 1.11 -13.65
C PHE A 18 -9.38 -0.29 -14.13
N MET A 19 -10.28 -0.98 -13.44
CA MET A 19 -10.72 -2.31 -13.84
C MET A 19 -11.54 -2.27 -15.13
N ILE A 20 -12.46 -1.32 -15.26
CA ILE A 20 -13.23 -1.08 -16.51
C ILE A 20 -12.27 -0.78 -17.66
N TYR A 21 -11.32 0.13 -17.44
CA TYR A 21 -10.29 0.45 -18.43
C TYR A 21 -9.46 -0.78 -18.81
N ALA A 22 -9.01 -1.57 -17.84
CA ALA A 22 -8.22 -2.78 -18.08
C ALA A 22 -8.98 -3.78 -18.96
N PHE A 23 -10.30 -3.93 -18.81
CA PHE A 23 -11.11 -4.81 -19.65
C PHE A 23 -11.28 -4.34 -21.10
N THR A 24 -11.03 -3.07 -21.40
CA THR A 24 -11.00 -2.58 -22.80
C THR A 24 -9.76 -3.07 -23.56
N ILE A 25 -8.69 -3.45 -22.85
CA ILE A 25 -7.45 -3.93 -23.45
C ILE A 25 -7.59 -5.41 -23.82
N LYS A 26 -7.45 -5.74 -25.11
CA LYS A 26 -7.64 -7.10 -25.64
C LYS A 26 -6.73 -8.14 -24.97
N ASP A 27 -5.48 -7.78 -24.67
CA ASP A 27 -4.51 -8.69 -24.04
C ASP A 27 -4.84 -8.99 -22.59
N VAL A 28 -5.35 -8.00 -21.85
CA VAL A 28 -5.81 -8.17 -20.47
C VAL A 28 -7.00 -9.13 -20.46
N ARG A 29 -7.98 -8.95 -21.35
CA ARG A 29 -9.15 -9.84 -21.43
C ARG A 29 -8.79 -11.29 -21.74
N LYS A 30 -7.85 -11.52 -22.68
CA LYS A 30 -7.35 -12.86 -22.99
C LYS A 30 -6.59 -13.50 -21.83
N SER A 31 -5.83 -12.69 -21.09
CA SER A 31 -5.05 -13.15 -19.94
C SER A 31 -5.92 -13.37 -18.72
N PHE A 32 -7.01 -12.61 -18.56
CA PHE A 32 -7.92 -12.68 -17.41
C PHE A 32 -8.47 -14.09 -17.20
N GLY A 33 -8.93 -14.76 -18.27
CA GLY A 33 -9.42 -16.14 -18.19
C GLY A 33 -8.35 -17.13 -17.70
N LYS A 34 -7.09 -16.95 -18.12
CA LYS A 34 -5.97 -17.77 -17.63
C LYS A 34 -5.62 -17.47 -16.17
N VAL A 35 -5.66 -16.19 -15.77
CA VAL A 35 -5.41 -15.77 -14.38
C VAL A 35 -6.47 -16.35 -13.46
N VAL A 36 -7.75 -16.25 -13.81
CA VAL A 36 -8.85 -16.86 -13.05
C VAL A 36 -8.67 -18.37 -12.94
N LYS A 37 -8.37 -19.05 -14.06
CA LYS A 37 -8.12 -20.50 -14.04
C LYS A 37 -6.95 -20.90 -13.14
N ASN A 38 -5.86 -20.15 -13.18
CA ASN A 38 -4.68 -20.41 -12.34
C ASN A 38 -4.92 -20.07 -10.87
N PHE A 39 -5.78 -19.09 -10.58
CA PHE A 39 -6.16 -18.74 -9.21
C PHE A 39 -6.82 -19.91 -8.46
N PHE A 40 -7.56 -20.77 -9.19
CA PHE A 40 -8.14 -22.01 -8.67
C PHE A 40 -7.19 -23.22 -8.69
N SER A 41 -5.90 -23.02 -8.97
CA SER A 41 -4.93 -24.11 -8.84
C SER A 41 -4.72 -24.46 -7.37
N ARG A 42 -4.55 -25.76 -7.10
CA ARG A 42 -4.39 -26.30 -5.74
C ARG A 42 -3.22 -25.69 -4.98
N GLN A 43 -2.15 -25.33 -5.70
CA GLN A 43 -0.94 -24.69 -5.14
C GLN A 43 -1.23 -23.26 -4.67
N ILE A 44 -1.93 -22.46 -5.50
CA ILE A 44 -2.29 -21.08 -5.16
C ILE A 44 -3.33 -21.07 -4.02
N GLN A 45 -4.32 -21.96 -4.06
CA GLN A 45 -5.30 -22.10 -2.98
C GLN A 45 -4.65 -22.44 -1.64
N ALA A 46 -3.71 -23.41 -1.62
CA ALA A 46 -2.99 -23.76 -0.40
C ALA A 46 -2.20 -22.57 0.16
N TYR A 47 -1.50 -21.83 -0.70
CA TYR A 47 -0.77 -20.62 -0.29
C TYR A 47 -1.71 -19.54 0.28
N ILE A 48 -2.85 -19.30 -0.37
CA ILE A 48 -3.85 -18.32 0.10
C ILE A 48 -4.41 -18.73 1.47
N ILE A 49 -4.79 -19.99 1.64
CA ILE A 49 -5.35 -20.50 2.90
C ILE A 49 -4.35 -20.35 4.04
N ILE A 50 -3.10 -20.79 3.83
CA ILE A 50 -2.03 -20.66 4.84
C ILE A 50 -1.79 -19.19 5.20
N SER A 51 -1.77 -18.32 4.18
CA SER A 51 -1.55 -16.89 4.37
C SER A 51 -2.70 -16.23 5.16
N ILE A 52 -3.95 -16.59 4.88
CA ILE A 52 -5.13 -16.12 5.62
C ILE A 52 -5.09 -16.59 7.08
N ILE A 53 -4.76 -17.86 7.32
CA ILE A 53 -4.67 -18.41 8.69
C ILE A 53 -3.57 -17.68 9.47
N TYR A 54 -2.38 -17.55 8.89
CA TYR A 54 -1.26 -16.84 9.50
C TYR A 54 -1.63 -15.40 9.88
N PHE A 55 -2.22 -14.66 8.93
CA PHE A 55 -2.63 -13.29 9.16
C PHE A 55 -3.75 -13.18 10.20
N GLY A 56 -4.73 -14.09 10.16
CA GLY A 56 -5.82 -14.16 11.14
C GLY A 56 -5.33 -14.38 12.57
N ILE A 57 -4.34 -15.26 12.76
CA ILE A 57 -3.72 -15.50 14.08
C ILE A 57 -3.03 -14.24 14.60
N ILE A 58 -2.27 -13.55 13.75
CA ILE A 58 -1.59 -12.30 14.11
C ILE A 58 -2.61 -11.22 14.48
N LEU A 59 -3.62 -11.00 13.63
CA LEU A 59 -4.67 -10.02 13.89
C LEU A 59 -5.42 -10.32 15.20
N TYR A 60 -5.73 -11.59 15.45
CA TYR A 60 -6.37 -12.01 16.69
C TYR A 60 -5.50 -11.69 17.91
N GLY A 61 -4.19 -12.00 17.85
CA GLY A 61 -3.25 -11.70 18.92
C GLY A 61 -3.14 -10.20 19.21
N VAL A 62 -2.99 -9.38 18.16
CA VAL A 62 -2.92 -7.91 18.28
C VAL A 62 -4.23 -7.34 18.82
N ASN A 63 -5.38 -7.82 18.33
CA ASN A 63 -6.69 -7.36 18.79
C ASN A 63 -6.91 -7.66 20.28
N LYS A 64 -6.39 -8.78 20.78
CA LYS A 64 -6.47 -9.13 22.21
C LYS A 64 -5.66 -8.19 23.10
N ILE A 65 -4.55 -7.65 22.60
CA ILE A 65 -3.65 -6.76 23.37
C ILE A 65 -4.13 -5.30 23.29
N TYR A 66 -4.55 -4.85 22.10
CA TYR A 66 -4.77 -3.43 21.82
C TYR A 66 -6.23 -3.04 21.60
N HIS A 67 -7.17 -3.99 21.64
CA HIS A 67 -8.61 -3.76 21.40
C HIS A 67 -8.85 -2.91 20.14
N LEU A 68 -8.48 -3.45 18.98
CA LEU A 68 -8.51 -2.71 17.72
C LEU A 68 -9.93 -2.30 17.36
N ASN A 69 -10.09 -1.02 17.02
CA ASN A 69 -11.32 -0.53 16.41
C ASN A 69 -11.58 -1.19 15.06
N ILE A 70 -12.85 -1.36 14.69
CA ILE A 70 -13.27 -1.96 13.42
C ILE A 70 -12.64 -1.30 12.19
N GLY A 71 -12.40 0.02 12.24
CA GLY A 71 -11.66 0.72 11.16
C GLY A 71 -10.25 0.18 10.96
N LEU A 72 -9.49 0.02 12.05
CA LEU A 72 -8.12 -0.50 12.00
C LEU A 72 -8.04 -1.96 11.53
N ILE A 73 -9.07 -2.75 11.85
CA ILE A 73 -9.18 -4.14 11.37
C ILE A 73 -9.39 -4.15 9.85
N LYS A 74 -10.29 -3.29 9.33
CA LYS A 74 -10.53 -3.15 7.88
C LYS A 74 -9.28 -2.72 7.14
N ASP A 75 -8.59 -1.70 7.66
CA ASP A 75 -7.35 -1.20 7.07
C ASP A 75 -6.27 -2.29 7.04
N SER A 76 -6.12 -3.04 8.12
CA SER A 76 -5.15 -4.14 8.18
C SER A 76 -5.42 -5.22 7.13
N ILE A 77 -6.69 -5.58 6.92
CA ILE A 77 -7.10 -6.55 5.89
C ILE A 77 -6.78 -6.02 4.49
N LEU A 78 -7.10 -4.75 4.21
CA LEU A 78 -6.77 -4.11 2.92
C LEU A 78 -5.27 -4.10 2.67
N TRP A 79 -4.48 -3.70 3.66
CA TRP A 79 -3.01 -3.70 3.58
C TRP A 79 -2.42 -5.08 3.36
N PHE A 80 -2.99 -6.11 4.00
CA PHE A 80 -2.58 -7.50 3.80
C PHE A 80 -2.84 -7.95 2.36
N CYS A 81 -4.01 -7.67 1.80
CA CYS A 81 -4.33 -8.01 0.42
C CYS A 81 -3.37 -7.34 -0.59
N ILE A 82 -3.10 -6.05 -0.41
CA ILE A 82 -2.18 -5.29 -1.30
C ILE A 82 -0.75 -5.82 -1.18
N SER A 83 -0.28 -6.05 0.05
CA SER A 83 1.08 -6.54 0.31
C SER A 83 1.27 -7.95 -0.24
N GLY A 84 0.27 -8.83 -0.08
CA GLY A 84 0.29 -10.19 -0.61
C GLY A 84 0.54 -10.19 -2.12
N LEU A 85 -0.22 -9.39 -2.88
CA LEU A 85 -0.04 -9.25 -4.33
C LEU A 85 1.37 -8.77 -4.71
N TYR A 86 1.89 -7.76 -4.00
CA TYR A 86 3.23 -7.21 -4.25
C TYR A 86 4.34 -8.24 -4.01
N PHE A 87 4.27 -8.99 -2.90
CA PHE A 87 5.27 -10.01 -2.58
C PHE A 87 5.21 -11.18 -3.55
N THR A 88 4.02 -11.67 -3.90
CA THR A 88 3.87 -12.75 -4.87
C THR A 88 4.47 -12.39 -6.23
N GLN A 89 4.24 -11.16 -6.73
CA GLN A 89 4.86 -10.70 -7.98
C GLN A 89 6.40 -10.73 -7.94
N LYS A 90 6.99 -10.29 -6.82
CA LYS A 90 8.44 -10.30 -6.65
C LYS A 90 9.03 -11.69 -6.56
N ILE A 91 8.32 -12.61 -5.91
CA ILE A 91 8.72 -14.01 -5.79
C ILE A 91 8.78 -14.65 -7.17
N ILE A 92 7.71 -14.49 -7.96
CA ILE A 92 7.61 -15.03 -9.31
C ILE A 92 8.70 -14.47 -10.24
N THR A 93 9.06 -13.19 -10.09
CA THR A 93 10.08 -12.55 -10.94
C THR A 93 11.52 -12.93 -10.53
N ASN A 94 11.73 -13.86 -9.60
CA ASN A 94 13.04 -14.32 -9.11
C ASN A 94 14.01 -13.21 -8.63
N LYS A 95 13.48 -12.01 -8.35
CA LYS A 95 14.25 -10.87 -7.81
C LYS A 95 14.54 -11.00 -6.31
N ILE A 96 14.41 -12.21 -5.77
CA ILE A 96 14.58 -12.51 -4.34
C ILE A 96 16.06 -12.63 -3.97
N LYS A 97 16.94 -13.04 -4.90
CA LYS A 97 18.37 -13.30 -4.62
C LYS A 97 19.14 -12.09 -4.06
N ASP A 98 18.74 -10.86 -4.42
CA ASP A 98 19.32 -9.61 -3.91
C ASP A 98 18.31 -8.76 -3.12
N PHE A 99 17.35 -9.41 -2.48
CA PHE A 99 16.32 -8.73 -1.70
C PHE A 99 16.89 -8.26 -0.36
N SER A 100 17.69 -7.19 -0.39
CA SER A 100 17.98 -6.39 0.81
C SER A 100 16.70 -5.64 1.22
N ILE A 101 15.75 -6.39 1.76
CA ILE A 101 14.45 -5.97 2.29
C ILE A 101 14.60 -4.68 3.08
N VAL A 102 15.61 -4.64 3.93
CA VAL A 102 15.91 -3.55 4.86
C VAL A 102 16.26 -2.25 4.13
N SER A 103 17.04 -2.31 3.03
CA SER A 103 17.50 -1.10 2.33
C SER A 103 16.37 -0.46 1.53
N ARG A 104 15.56 -1.26 0.85
CA ARG A 104 14.46 -0.78 -0.02
C ARG A 104 13.21 -0.41 0.76
N LEU A 105 12.92 -1.08 1.88
CA LEU A 105 11.82 -0.69 2.76
C LEU A 105 12.11 0.66 3.44
N LYS A 106 13.33 0.89 3.93
CA LYS A 106 13.67 2.13 4.65
C LYS A 106 13.40 3.41 3.84
N ASP A 107 13.62 3.34 2.53
CA ASP A 107 13.41 4.50 1.65
C ASP A 107 11.95 4.70 1.23
N ASN A 108 11.14 3.64 1.18
CA ASN A 108 9.73 3.71 0.82
C ASN A 108 8.83 3.95 2.04
N ILE A 109 9.26 3.52 3.23
CA ILE A 109 8.55 3.74 4.51
C ILE A 109 8.36 5.23 4.76
N THR A 110 9.36 6.07 4.46
CA THR A 110 9.26 7.52 4.72
C THR A 110 8.12 8.16 3.93
N PHE A 111 7.95 7.78 2.66
CA PHE A 111 6.87 8.29 1.81
C PHE A 111 5.51 7.65 2.17
N LEU A 112 5.50 6.35 2.45
CA LEU A 112 4.31 5.62 2.87
C LEU A 112 3.74 6.20 4.18
N VAL A 113 4.60 6.42 5.18
CA VAL A 113 4.24 7.01 6.47
C VAL A 113 3.77 8.46 6.30
N PHE A 114 4.32 9.22 5.35
CA PHE A 114 3.85 10.59 5.07
C PHE A 114 2.44 10.61 4.48
N ILE A 115 2.16 9.74 3.50
CA ILE A 115 0.81 9.59 2.94
C ILE A 115 -0.15 9.13 4.03
N GLU A 116 0.22 8.13 4.81
CA GLU A 116 -0.61 7.57 5.87
C GLU A 116 -0.89 8.58 6.99
N LEU A 117 0.07 9.45 7.31
CA LEU A 117 -0.12 10.55 8.25
C LEU A 117 -1.10 11.60 7.70
N LEU A 118 -0.93 12.05 6.46
CA LEU A 118 -1.85 13.01 5.83
C LEU A 118 -3.26 12.44 5.71
N ALA A 119 -3.35 11.17 5.32
CA ALA A 119 -4.58 10.45 5.19
C ALA A 119 -5.28 10.30 6.56
N ASN A 120 -4.59 9.87 7.62
CA ASN A 120 -5.24 9.66 8.91
C ASN A 120 -5.49 10.94 9.72
N THR A 121 -4.78 12.04 9.43
CA THR A 121 -4.96 13.32 10.14
C THR A 121 -6.12 14.15 9.58
N TYR A 122 -6.41 14.04 8.29
CA TYR A 122 -7.42 14.87 7.62
C TYR A 122 -8.56 14.04 7.05
N VAL A 123 -9.79 14.33 7.50
CA VAL A 123 -11.02 13.76 6.93
C VAL A 123 -11.50 14.69 5.82
N PHE A 124 -11.13 14.39 4.58
CA PHE A 124 -11.55 15.18 3.43
C PHE A 124 -12.94 14.74 2.92
N PRO A 125 -13.70 15.65 2.27
CA PRO A 125 -14.89 15.26 1.52
C PRO A 125 -14.54 14.36 0.34
N VAL A 126 -15.46 13.49 -0.07
CA VAL A 126 -15.26 12.46 -1.11
C VAL A 126 -14.66 13.02 -2.41
N ILE A 127 -15.12 14.20 -2.86
CA ILE A 127 -14.64 14.83 -4.09
C ILE A 127 -13.13 15.16 -4.01
N ILE A 128 -12.68 15.65 -2.85
CA ILE A 128 -11.27 15.97 -2.63
C ILE A 128 -10.45 14.69 -2.54
N GLU A 129 -10.95 13.65 -1.88
CA GLU A 129 -10.30 12.32 -1.84
C GLU A 129 -10.12 11.73 -3.24
N ILE A 130 -11.13 11.83 -4.12
CA ILE A 130 -11.04 11.36 -5.52
C ILE A 130 -9.90 12.07 -6.28
N ILE A 131 -9.61 13.34 -5.99
CA ILE A 131 -8.53 14.11 -6.63
C ILE A 131 -7.17 13.78 -5.99
N ILE A 132 -7.11 13.64 -4.67
CA ILE A 132 -5.86 13.37 -3.94
C ILE A 132 -5.29 11.99 -4.28
N VAL A 133 -6.13 10.96 -4.39
CA VAL A 133 -5.71 9.59 -4.69
C VAL A 133 -4.81 9.50 -5.95
N PRO A 134 -5.23 9.96 -7.14
CA PRO A 134 -4.40 9.88 -8.35
C PRO A 134 -3.17 10.79 -8.28
N ILE A 135 -3.26 11.96 -7.64
CA ILE A 135 -2.10 12.83 -7.42
C ILE A 135 -1.05 12.11 -6.58
N SER A 136 -1.45 11.45 -5.50
CA SER A 136 -0.54 10.70 -4.64
C SER A 136 0.12 9.53 -5.39
N LEU A 137 -0.64 8.85 -6.24
CA LEU A 137 -0.15 7.76 -7.09
C LEU A 137 0.85 8.27 -8.13
N PHE A 138 0.58 9.42 -8.76
CA PHE A 138 1.47 10.04 -9.71
C PHE A 138 2.79 10.47 -9.05
N VAL A 139 2.72 11.11 -7.88
CA VAL A 139 3.92 11.49 -7.11
C VAL A 139 4.74 10.26 -6.73
N PHE A 140 4.08 9.16 -6.31
CA PHE A 140 4.76 7.91 -5.97
C PHE A 140 5.50 7.30 -7.17
N ILE A 141 4.82 7.18 -8.32
CA ILE A 141 5.41 6.63 -9.54
C ILE A 141 6.57 7.51 -9.99
N PHE A 142 6.38 8.83 -10.03
CA PHE A 142 7.42 9.77 -10.42
C PHE A 142 8.63 9.69 -9.48
N TYR A 143 8.41 9.56 -8.17
CA TYR A 143 9.48 9.34 -7.19
C TYR A 143 10.25 8.04 -7.45
N ASP A 144 9.57 6.91 -7.70
CA ASP A 144 10.22 5.62 -7.95
C ASP A 144 11.01 5.63 -9.29
N VAL A 145 10.48 6.29 -10.32
CA VAL A 145 11.16 6.47 -11.62
C VAL A 145 12.39 7.38 -11.47
N ALA A 146 12.23 8.55 -10.85
CA ALA A 146 13.33 9.49 -10.61
C ALA A 146 14.48 8.84 -9.82
N LYS A 147 14.14 8.03 -8.81
CA LYS A 147 15.12 7.29 -8.01
C LYS A 147 15.90 6.25 -8.83
N LYS A 148 15.24 5.59 -9.78
CA LYS A 148 15.87 4.57 -10.65
C LYS A 148 16.77 5.17 -11.72
N HIS A 149 16.42 6.35 -12.23
CA HIS A 149 17.11 6.97 -13.36
C HIS A 149 18.17 8.03 -12.98
N LYS A 150 18.47 8.24 -11.68
CA LYS A 150 19.39 9.28 -11.17
C LYS A 150 19.02 10.73 -11.50
N ASP A 151 18.05 10.96 -12.39
CA ASP A 151 17.49 12.28 -12.76
C ASP A 151 16.57 12.90 -11.66
N ALA A 152 16.76 12.50 -10.40
CA ALA A 152 15.98 12.96 -9.26
C ALA A 152 16.33 14.39 -8.80
N GLU A 153 17.26 15.09 -9.47
CA GLU A 153 17.76 16.40 -9.03
C GLU A 153 16.64 17.44 -8.85
N LEU A 154 15.59 17.40 -9.67
CA LEU A 154 14.48 18.36 -9.63
C LEU A 154 13.57 18.21 -8.39
N LEU A 155 13.45 17.00 -7.82
CA LEU A 155 12.58 16.75 -6.66
C LEU A 155 13.33 16.44 -5.37
N MET A 156 14.64 16.16 -5.45
CA MET A 156 15.52 15.99 -4.29
C MET A 156 15.38 17.11 -3.25
N PRO A 157 15.19 18.40 -3.59
CA PRO A 157 14.97 19.46 -2.61
C PRO A 157 13.69 19.26 -1.80
N ILE A 158 12.58 18.91 -2.47
CA ILE A 158 11.27 18.70 -1.85
C ILE A 158 11.29 17.44 -0.99
N ILE A 159 11.86 16.35 -1.53
CA ILE A 159 12.02 15.07 -0.83
C ILE A 159 12.89 15.24 0.42
N ASN A 160 14.00 15.97 0.32
CA ASN A 160 14.86 16.23 1.47
C ASN A 160 14.18 17.11 2.51
N LYS A 161 13.34 18.07 2.09
CA LYS A 161 12.52 18.89 3.00
C LYS A 161 11.47 18.04 3.73
N ILE A 162 10.80 17.12 3.04
CA ILE A 162 9.87 16.17 3.67
C ILE A 162 10.62 15.22 4.61
N ARG A 163 11.77 14.67 4.20
CA ARG A 163 12.59 13.76 5.00
C ARG A 163 13.12 14.42 6.28
N THR A 164 13.52 15.69 6.22
CA THR A 164 13.98 16.45 7.39
C THR A 164 12.83 16.78 8.35
N LEU A 165 11.63 17.07 7.84
CA LEU A 165 10.43 17.24 8.67
C LEU A 165 10.04 15.93 9.36
N LEU A 166 10.03 14.82 8.63
CA LEU A 166 9.72 13.50 9.18
C LEU A 166 10.76 13.03 10.20
N SER A 167 12.05 13.31 9.99
CA SER A 167 13.08 12.95 10.96
C SER A 167 12.99 13.77 12.25
N LYS A 168 12.60 15.06 12.16
CA LYS A 168 12.29 15.89 13.32
C LYS A 168 11.08 15.35 14.08
N ILE A 169 9.99 15.05 13.39
CA ILE A 169 8.78 14.47 13.99
C ILE A 169 9.10 13.13 14.67
N ASN A 170 9.83 12.24 14.00
CA ASN A 170 10.20 10.94 14.57
C ASN A 170 11.11 11.08 15.82
N ARG A 171 12.06 12.03 15.81
CA ARG A 171 12.87 12.34 17.00
C ARG A 171 12.04 12.90 18.16
N THR A 172 11.05 13.73 17.88
CA THR A 172 10.14 14.27 18.91
C THR A 172 9.27 13.16 19.50
N ILE A 173 8.71 12.28 18.67
CA ILE A 173 7.87 11.15 19.11
C ILE A 173 8.67 10.14 19.93
N LEU A 174 9.92 9.84 19.54
CA LEU A 174 10.80 8.93 20.30
C LEU A 174 11.20 9.49 21.68
N LYS A 175 11.41 10.82 21.80
CA LYS A 175 11.68 11.47 23.09
C LYS A 175 10.48 11.49 24.04
N THR A 176 9.26 11.47 23.52
CA THR A 176 8.04 11.45 24.35
C THR A 176 7.60 10.06 24.78
N ARG A 177 8.09 8.99 24.12
CA ARG A 177 7.63 7.60 24.34
C ARG A 177 8.55 6.76 25.21
N PHE A 178 9.79 7.21 25.44
CA PHE A 178 10.73 6.59 26.37
C PHE A 178 11.47 7.71 27.12
N PRO A 179 11.12 7.99 28.40
CA PRO A 179 11.97 8.77 29.29
C PRO A 179 13.26 8.01 29.63
#